data_AF-A0A6G3BXS9-F1
#
_entry.id   AF-A0A6G3BXS9-F1
#
_cell.length_a   1.000
_cell.length_b   1.000
_cell.length_c   1.000
_cell.angle_alpha   90.00
_cell.angle_beta   90.00
_cell.angle_gamma   90.00
#
_symmetry.space_group_name_H-M   'P 1'
#
loop_
_entity.id
_entity.type
_entity.pdbx_description
1 polymer ?
#
loop_
_entity_poly.entity_id
_entity_poly.type
_entity_poly.pdbx_seq_one_letter_code
_entity_poly.pdbx_strand_id
1 'polypeptide(L)'
;MHRHRELCERAVDPLEIAAGLEAHGITDRTAARFRHRDVFSLAEEMYARVSRDGDTPLPAPPVTPRVRAGWAILSLLPGALCAAAVTAVHLTHGQSRLLAATAGALAVALALRAALRRGPLGRTDADRPGARPGAASGRTAPWTVWLIAYSVLGNGLLDSALAGGPDALPTGTADGPWPLTAAPVLALALACAPAVWTAHLFTVRTRRRLGASRGLEDFAAAVRPLLLGTFALFLGALAGLLTLCAALLDEPAALAQVLALGSLLFLARLLTTHGFTYAPAVVLTAAATVEAAALATVFAARLPGLGFLATPVETLVTTWGAGSVPALTCGVAALTLLIHATRKLTRASAHAPPEPAQ
;
A
#
# COMPACT_ATOMS: atom_id res chain seq x y z
N MET A 1 -19.38 -24.77 22.44
CA MET A 1 -19.31 -24.12 23.77
C MET A 1 -17.92 -24.25 24.39
N HIS A 2 -17.42 -25.43 24.77
CA HIS A 2 -16.09 -25.54 25.40
C HIS A 2 -14.91 -25.12 24.49
N ARG A 3 -15.01 -25.33 23.17
CA ARG A 3 -13.94 -24.99 22.20
C ARG A 3 -13.74 -23.48 21.95
N HIS A 4 -14.67 -22.63 22.39
CA HIS A 4 -14.60 -21.16 22.20
C HIS A 4 -14.62 -20.40 23.53
N ARG A 5 -14.42 -21.10 24.65
CA ARG A 5 -14.48 -20.53 26.00
C ARG A 5 -13.36 -19.51 26.24
N GLU A 6 -12.16 -19.77 25.75
CA GLU A 6 -11.03 -18.83 25.84
C GLU A 6 -11.20 -17.55 24.98
N LEU A 7 -12.01 -17.62 23.92
CA LEU A 7 -12.37 -16.48 23.07
C LEU A 7 -13.45 -15.63 23.74
N CYS A 8 -14.32 -16.27 24.53
CA CYS A 8 -15.37 -15.64 25.34
C CYS A 8 -14.83 -14.98 26.62
N GLU A 9 -13.85 -15.60 27.29
CA GLU A 9 -13.26 -15.10 28.55
C GLU A 9 -12.35 -13.86 28.36
N ARG A 10 -11.98 -13.50 27.12
CA ARG A 10 -11.12 -12.34 26.79
C ARG A 10 -11.79 -11.23 26.00
N ALA A 11 -12.98 -11.45 25.45
CA ALA A 11 -13.63 -10.48 24.57
C ALA A 11 -14.41 -9.43 25.37
N VAL A 12 -14.14 -8.15 25.09
CA VAL A 12 -14.69 -7.01 25.84
C VAL A 12 -16.00 -6.50 25.20
N ASP A 13 -16.33 -6.96 23.99
CA ASP A 13 -17.48 -6.51 23.18
C ASP A 13 -18.10 -7.69 22.37
N PRO A 14 -19.44 -7.86 22.31
CA PRO A 14 -20.12 -8.78 21.40
C PRO A 14 -19.60 -8.79 19.96
N LEU A 15 -19.15 -7.64 19.44
CA LEU A 15 -18.63 -7.53 18.09
C LEU A 15 -17.27 -8.22 17.90
N GLU A 16 -16.42 -8.25 18.93
CA GLU A 16 -15.15 -8.99 18.90
C GLU A 16 -15.42 -10.50 18.87
N ILE A 17 -16.42 -10.96 19.63
CA ILE A 17 -16.90 -12.34 19.58
C ILE A 17 -17.43 -12.66 18.18
N ALA A 18 -18.25 -11.78 17.59
CA ALA A 18 -18.77 -11.97 16.24
C ALA A 18 -17.65 -12.06 15.19
N ALA A 19 -16.62 -11.21 15.30
CA ALA A 19 -15.45 -11.23 14.43
C ALA A 19 -14.62 -12.52 14.59
N GLY A 20 -14.47 -13.03 15.83
CA GLY A 20 -13.84 -14.31 16.12
C GLY A 20 -14.63 -15.49 15.55
N LEU A 21 -15.96 -15.49 15.68
CA LEU A 21 -16.84 -16.50 15.09
C LEU A 21 -16.74 -16.50 13.55
N GLU A 22 -16.73 -15.32 12.92
CA GLU A 22 -16.53 -15.16 11.46
C GLU A 22 -15.16 -15.73 11.02
N ALA A 23 -14.09 -15.49 11.80
CA ALA A 23 -12.76 -16.04 11.51
C ALA A 23 -12.72 -17.57 11.57
N HIS A 24 -13.54 -18.18 12.43
CA HIS A 24 -13.71 -19.64 12.53
C HIS A 24 -14.70 -20.22 11.50
N GLY A 25 -15.15 -19.41 10.53
CA GLY A 25 -16.03 -19.84 9.45
C GLY A 25 -17.51 -19.91 9.82
N ILE A 26 -17.91 -19.34 10.96
CA ILE A 26 -19.32 -19.21 11.31
C ILE A 26 -19.90 -18.02 10.53
N THR A 27 -20.87 -18.33 9.69
CA THR A 27 -21.62 -17.35 8.88
C THR A 27 -23.04 -17.21 9.41
N ASP A 28 -23.84 -16.25 8.94
CA ASP A 28 -25.23 -16.09 9.39
C ASP A 28 -26.07 -17.34 9.15
N ARG A 29 -25.80 -18.07 8.05
CA ARG A 29 -26.39 -19.38 7.79
C ARG A 29 -26.01 -20.42 8.86
N THR A 30 -24.79 -20.35 9.38
CA THR A 30 -24.34 -21.22 10.47
C THR A 30 -24.97 -20.79 11.80
N ALA A 31 -25.09 -19.49 12.07
CA ALA A 31 -25.75 -18.95 13.27
C ALA A 31 -27.25 -19.30 13.33
N ALA A 32 -27.93 -19.33 12.18
CA ALA A 32 -29.32 -19.78 12.07
C ALA A 32 -29.52 -21.23 12.54
N ARG A 33 -28.52 -22.10 12.38
CA ARG A 33 -28.56 -23.49 12.91
C ARG A 33 -28.53 -23.53 14.44
N PHE A 34 -27.98 -22.49 15.07
CA PHE A 34 -27.99 -22.30 16.52
C PHE A 34 -29.21 -21.51 17.01
N ARG A 35 -30.22 -21.27 16.15
CA ARG A 35 -31.43 -20.47 16.45
C ARG A 35 -31.16 -18.98 16.73
N HIS A 36 -30.09 -18.43 16.18
CA HIS A 36 -29.84 -16.98 16.18
C HIS A 36 -30.07 -16.38 14.78
N ARG A 37 -30.50 -15.13 14.73
CA ARG A 37 -30.80 -14.43 13.46
C ARG A 37 -29.55 -14.25 12.60
N ASP A 38 -28.43 -13.92 13.22
CA ASP A 38 -27.14 -13.64 12.59
C ASP A 38 -25.98 -13.98 13.55
N VAL A 39 -24.75 -13.92 13.05
CA VAL A 39 -23.53 -14.18 13.86
C VAL A 39 -23.42 -13.20 15.03
N PHE A 40 -23.90 -11.97 14.87
CA PHE A 40 -23.87 -10.95 15.91
C PHE A 40 -24.81 -11.27 17.08
N SER A 41 -26.02 -11.75 16.80
CA SER A 41 -27.00 -12.21 17.81
C SER A 41 -26.46 -13.39 18.62
N LEU A 42 -25.77 -14.33 17.95
CA LEU A 42 -25.07 -15.42 18.62
C LEU A 42 -23.94 -14.90 19.52
N ALA A 43 -23.21 -13.88 19.06
CA ALA A 43 -22.12 -13.27 19.79
C ALA A 43 -22.59 -12.45 21.01
N GLU A 44 -23.69 -11.68 20.88
CA GLU A 44 -24.35 -10.99 22.00
C GLU A 44 -24.79 -11.98 23.08
N GLU A 45 -25.36 -13.11 22.68
CA GLU A 45 -25.75 -14.14 23.65
C GLU A 45 -24.54 -14.77 24.35
N MET A 46 -23.45 -15.04 23.61
CA MET A 46 -22.21 -15.53 24.20
C MET A 46 -21.59 -14.52 25.17
N TYR A 47 -21.58 -13.23 24.82
CA TYR A 47 -21.11 -12.15 25.70
C TYR A 47 -21.99 -12.01 26.95
N ALA A 48 -23.32 -11.99 26.79
CA ALA A 48 -24.26 -11.84 27.90
C ALA A 48 -24.16 -13.00 28.92
N ARG A 49 -23.81 -14.20 28.46
CA ARG A 49 -23.55 -15.35 29.33
C ARG A 49 -22.26 -15.18 30.15
N VAL A 50 -21.16 -14.71 29.52
CA VAL A 50 -19.88 -14.47 30.23
C VAL A 50 -19.96 -13.30 31.20
N SER A 51 -20.57 -12.19 30.79
CA SER A 51 -20.66 -10.98 31.62
C SER A 51 -21.56 -11.17 32.85
N ARG A 52 -22.46 -12.16 32.85
CA ARG A 52 -23.26 -12.52 34.01
C ARG A 52 -22.50 -13.39 35.02
N ASP A 53 -21.47 -14.10 34.57
CA ASP A 53 -20.65 -14.96 35.41
C ASP A 53 -19.46 -14.21 36.06
N GLY A 54 -19.15 -12.99 35.61
CA GLY A 54 -18.12 -12.14 36.19
C GLY A 54 -18.51 -10.67 36.24
N ASP A 55 -18.71 -10.13 37.45
CA ASP A 55 -18.75 -8.68 37.69
C ASP A 55 -17.43 -8.05 37.22
N THR A 56 -17.39 -7.58 35.98
CA THR A 56 -16.16 -7.11 35.34
C THR A 56 -16.04 -5.59 35.52
N PRO A 57 -14.97 -5.06 36.15
CA PRO A 57 -14.78 -3.62 36.32
C PRO A 57 -14.66 -2.90 34.97
N LEU A 58 -15.23 -1.69 34.86
CA LEU A 58 -15.15 -0.86 33.65
C LEU A 58 -13.68 -0.58 33.26
N PRO A 59 -13.33 -0.61 31.96
CA PRO A 59 -11.96 -0.30 31.52
C PRO A 59 -11.60 1.15 31.84
N ALA A 60 -10.44 1.36 32.46
CA ALA A 60 -9.88 2.69 32.70
C ALA A 60 -9.66 3.43 31.36
N PRO A 61 -9.86 4.77 31.31
CA PRO A 61 -9.76 5.54 30.09
C PRO A 61 -8.34 5.46 29.49
N PRO A 62 -8.20 5.31 28.16
CA PRO A 62 -6.91 5.18 27.53
C PRO A 62 -6.12 6.49 27.65
N VAL A 63 -4.94 6.42 28.25
CA VAL A 63 -3.93 7.48 28.19
C VAL A 63 -3.56 7.70 26.72
N THR A 64 -3.64 8.93 26.22
CA THR A 64 -3.20 9.27 24.85
C THR A 64 -2.28 10.51 24.86
N PRO A 65 -1.35 10.71 23.89
CA PRO A 65 -0.29 9.78 23.47
C PRO A 65 1.03 10.52 23.04
N ARG A 66 2.19 10.26 23.69
CA ARG A 66 3.52 10.66 23.14
C ARG A 66 3.86 9.96 21.80
N VAL A 67 3.19 8.85 21.50
CA VAL A 67 3.42 8.03 20.29
C VAL A 67 2.91 8.70 19.00
N ARG A 68 1.93 9.61 19.06
CA ARG A 68 1.39 10.28 17.85
C ARG A 68 2.40 11.23 17.19
N ALA A 69 3.16 11.98 17.98
CA ALA A 69 4.12 12.96 17.46
C ALA A 69 5.33 12.29 16.79
N GLY A 70 5.85 11.20 17.38
CA GLY A 70 7.04 10.52 16.88
C GLY A 70 6.86 9.95 15.47
N TRP A 71 5.69 9.40 15.17
CA TRP A 71 5.43 8.89 13.83
C TRP A 71 5.08 9.97 12.80
N ALA A 72 4.43 11.07 13.20
CA ALA A 72 4.19 12.20 12.30
C ALA A 72 5.51 12.76 11.73
N ILE A 73 6.52 12.91 12.59
CA ILE A 73 7.88 13.32 12.19
C ILE A 73 8.53 12.28 11.26
N LEU A 74 8.42 10.98 11.60
CA LEU A 74 8.97 9.90 10.76
C LEU A 74 8.30 9.83 9.39
N SER A 75 7.04 10.26 9.25
CA SER A 75 6.30 10.23 7.98
C SER A 75 6.72 11.31 6.98
N LEU A 76 7.32 12.41 7.46
CA LEU A 76 7.82 13.51 6.63
C LEU A 76 9.27 13.30 6.17
N LEU A 77 10.01 12.49 6.91
CA LEU A 77 11.45 12.25 6.70
C LEU A 77 11.80 11.70 5.30
N PRO A 78 11.05 10.75 4.70
CA PRO A 78 11.32 10.30 3.34
C PRO A 78 11.21 11.42 2.30
N GLY A 79 10.19 12.27 2.42
CA GLY A 79 9.98 13.41 1.53
C GLY A 79 11.08 14.47 1.66
N ALA A 80 11.47 14.80 2.90
CA ALA A 80 12.55 15.77 3.15
C ALA A 80 13.91 15.28 2.61
N LEU A 81 14.26 14.00 2.82
CA LEU A 81 15.48 13.43 2.28
C LEU A 81 15.45 13.31 0.76
N CYS A 82 14.28 13.01 0.17
CA CYS A 82 14.13 12.98 -1.28
C CYS A 82 14.32 14.38 -1.89
N ALA A 83 13.74 15.42 -1.27
CA ALA A 83 13.95 16.80 -1.70
C ALA A 83 15.43 17.20 -1.61
N ALA A 84 16.10 16.87 -0.50
CA ALA A 84 17.53 17.11 -0.32
C ALA A 84 18.40 16.34 -1.32
N ALA A 85 18.02 15.11 -1.67
CA ALA A 85 18.72 14.32 -2.68
C ALA A 85 18.57 14.93 -4.08
N VAL A 86 17.35 15.37 -4.43
CA VAL A 86 17.07 16.03 -5.71
C VAL A 86 17.87 17.33 -5.81
N THR A 87 17.85 18.19 -4.79
CA THR A 87 18.65 19.42 -4.79
C THR A 87 20.15 19.15 -4.85
N ALA A 88 20.66 18.15 -4.12
CA ALA A 88 22.06 17.75 -4.21
C ALA A 88 22.46 17.28 -5.61
N VAL A 89 21.60 16.51 -6.29
CA VAL A 89 21.81 16.07 -7.67
C VAL A 89 21.83 17.24 -8.66
N HIS A 90 20.96 18.24 -8.48
CA HIS A 90 20.95 19.46 -9.32
C HIS A 90 22.21 20.32 -9.12
N LEU A 91 22.76 20.36 -7.90
CA LEU A 91 23.95 21.17 -7.58
C LEU A 91 25.28 20.48 -7.90
N THR A 92 25.27 19.17 -8.18
CA THR A 92 26.48 18.36 -8.44
C THR A 92 26.64 18.00 -9.91
N HIS A 93 27.89 17.79 -10.32
CA HIS A 93 28.27 17.50 -11.71
C HIS A 93 29.14 16.23 -11.82
N GLY A 94 29.02 15.50 -12.92
CA GLY A 94 29.83 14.30 -13.20
C GLY A 94 29.70 13.21 -12.13
N GLN A 95 30.82 12.65 -11.68
CA GLN A 95 30.85 11.54 -10.71
C GLN A 95 30.25 11.92 -9.34
N SER A 96 30.36 13.19 -8.93
CA SER A 96 29.76 13.68 -7.68
C SER A 96 28.24 13.59 -7.69
N ARG A 97 27.61 13.73 -8.86
CA ARG A 97 26.17 13.55 -9.04
C ARG A 97 25.72 12.11 -8.82
N LEU A 98 26.50 11.14 -9.33
CA LEU A 98 26.21 9.72 -9.13
C LEU A 98 26.31 9.34 -7.64
N LEU A 99 27.31 9.87 -6.95
CA LEU A 99 27.46 9.68 -5.50
C LEU A 99 26.31 10.32 -4.72
N ALA A 100 25.91 11.55 -5.07
CA ALA A 100 24.75 12.21 -4.46
C ALA A 100 23.44 11.44 -4.70
N ALA A 101 23.20 10.96 -5.91
CA ALA A 101 22.02 10.17 -6.25
C ALA A 101 21.99 8.83 -5.50
N THR A 102 23.10 8.11 -5.44
CA THR A 102 23.19 6.82 -4.73
C THR A 102 23.04 6.99 -3.22
N ALA A 103 23.71 7.98 -2.62
CA ALA A 103 23.57 8.31 -1.20
C ALA A 103 22.14 8.75 -0.86
N GLY A 104 21.54 9.60 -1.70
CA GLY A 104 20.15 10.04 -1.57
C GLY A 104 19.15 8.89 -1.64
N ALA A 105 19.30 7.98 -2.61
CA ALA A 105 18.47 6.80 -2.74
C ALA A 105 18.55 5.89 -1.51
N LEU A 106 19.77 5.66 -0.98
CA LEU A 106 19.97 4.90 0.25
C LEU A 106 19.30 5.58 1.46
N ALA A 107 19.46 6.89 1.60
CA ALA A 107 18.87 7.65 2.69
C ALA A 107 17.33 7.59 2.66
N VAL A 108 16.72 7.78 1.48
CA VAL A 108 15.27 7.66 1.28
C VAL A 108 14.80 6.23 1.57
N ALA A 109 15.51 5.20 1.10
CA ALA A 109 15.16 3.80 1.36
C ALA A 109 15.20 3.46 2.85
N LEU A 110 16.21 3.94 3.58
CA LEU A 110 16.31 3.75 5.03
C LEU A 110 15.21 4.49 5.79
N ALA A 111 14.91 5.73 5.40
CA ALA A 111 13.83 6.52 5.96
C ALA A 111 12.47 5.85 5.76
N LEU A 112 12.19 5.40 4.53
CA LEU A 112 10.98 4.68 4.20
C LEU A 112 10.88 3.38 5.02
N ARG A 113 11.97 2.62 5.14
CA ARG A 113 12.02 1.42 5.99
C ARG A 113 11.74 1.74 7.46
N ALA A 114 12.26 2.85 7.99
CA ALA A 114 12.02 3.27 9.35
C ALA A 114 10.56 3.71 9.57
N ALA A 115 10.01 4.55 8.68
CA ALA A 115 8.63 5.03 8.73
C ALA A 115 7.61 3.88 8.61
N LEU A 116 7.87 2.93 7.71
CA LEU A 116 7.04 1.75 7.50
C LEU A 116 7.16 0.72 8.63
N ARG A 117 8.26 0.69 9.40
CA ARG A 117 8.41 -0.23 10.55
C ARG A 117 7.83 0.33 11.84
N ARG A 118 7.94 1.64 12.07
CA ARG A 118 7.57 2.30 13.34
C ARG A 118 6.21 3.00 13.30
N GLY A 119 5.54 3.02 12.16
CA GLY A 119 4.23 3.65 11.99
C GLY A 119 3.02 2.72 12.18
N PRO A 120 1.79 3.24 12.07
CA PRO A 120 0.54 2.48 11.99
C PRO A 120 0.41 1.74 10.65
N LEU A 121 1.32 1.98 9.69
CA LEU A 121 1.54 1.08 8.55
C LEU A 121 2.57 -0.02 8.86
N GLY A 122 3.08 -0.12 10.07
CA GLY A 122 3.91 -1.20 10.56
C GLY A 122 3.08 -2.44 10.86
N ARG A 123 3.64 -3.62 10.60
CA ARG A 123 3.07 -4.86 11.13
C ARG A 123 3.20 -4.79 12.65
N THR A 124 2.07 -4.78 13.35
CA THR A 124 1.94 -5.06 14.79
C THR A 124 2.26 -6.54 15.03
N ASP A 125 3.51 -6.93 14.76
CA ASP A 125 4.03 -8.29 14.94
C ASP A 125 4.80 -8.43 16.26
N ALA A 126 4.81 -7.40 17.11
CA ALA A 126 5.55 -7.41 18.38
C ALA A 126 5.03 -8.45 19.39
N ASP A 127 3.85 -9.04 19.16
CA ASP A 127 3.21 -10.01 20.06
C ASP A 127 3.12 -11.45 19.51
N ARG A 128 3.83 -11.79 18.42
CA ARG A 128 3.95 -13.20 17.99
C ARG A 128 5.27 -13.81 18.46
N PRO A 129 5.26 -14.76 19.41
CA PRO A 129 6.35 -15.70 19.56
C PRO A 129 6.34 -16.61 18.31
N GLY A 130 7.26 -16.40 17.37
CA GLY A 130 7.54 -17.36 16.29
C GLY A 130 7.43 -16.87 14.84
N ALA A 131 6.87 -15.70 14.57
CA ALA A 131 6.89 -15.14 13.21
C ALA A 131 8.27 -14.51 12.93
N ARG A 132 9.12 -15.20 12.17
CA ARG A 132 10.44 -14.69 11.75
C ARG A 132 10.32 -13.26 11.22
N PRO A 133 11.04 -12.28 11.79
CA PRO A 133 11.00 -10.89 11.33
C PRO A 133 11.67 -10.77 9.95
N GLY A 134 10.90 -10.94 8.87
CA GLY A 134 11.41 -10.70 7.51
C GLY A 134 10.71 -11.42 6.35
N ALA A 135 9.94 -12.48 6.59
CA ALA A 135 9.55 -13.40 5.50
C ALA A 135 8.51 -12.86 4.50
N ALA A 136 7.67 -11.89 4.88
CA ALA A 136 6.65 -11.32 4.00
C ALA A 136 7.08 -10.00 3.33
N SER A 137 7.68 -9.06 4.08
CA SER A 137 8.16 -7.79 3.53
C SER A 137 9.36 -7.96 2.58
N GLY A 138 10.16 -9.02 2.74
CA GLY A 138 11.30 -9.27 1.87
C GLY A 138 10.92 -9.62 0.43
N ARG A 139 9.71 -10.20 0.22
CA ARG A 139 9.29 -10.69 -1.10
C ARG A 139 8.73 -9.60 -2.02
N THR A 140 8.11 -8.56 -1.44
CA THR A 140 7.55 -7.44 -2.21
C THR A 140 8.53 -6.28 -2.38
N ALA A 141 9.52 -6.15 -1.49
CA ALA A 141 10.55 -5.12 -1.56
C ALA A 141 11.24 -5.01 -2.93
N PRO A 142 11.76 -6.09 -3.55
CA PRO A 142 12.42 -5.96 -4.85
C PRO A 142 11.47 -5.47 -5.93
N TRP A 143 10.20 -5.92 -5.93
CA TRP A 143 9.20 -5.49 -6.90
C TRP A 143 8.77 -4.04 -6.71
N THR A 144 8.60 -3.59 -5.47
CA THR A 144 8.34 -2.17 -5.18
C THR A 144 9.51 -1.29 -5.63
N VAL A 145 10.76 -1.72 -5.40
CA VAL A 145 11.94 -1.01 -5.87
C VAL A 145 11.97 -0.96 -7.40
N TRP A 146 11.66 -2.06 -8.08
CA TRP A 146 11.56 -2.12 -9.54
C TRP A 146 10.52 -1.14 -10.09
N LEU A 147 9.28 -1.16 -9.56
CA LEU A 147 8.21 -0.27 -10.02
C LEU A 147 8.55 1.22 -9.80
N ILE A 148 9.18 1.55 -8.66
CA ILE A 148 9.66 2.90 -8.40
C ILE A 148 10.78 3.26 -9.39
N ALA A 149 11.76 2.37 -9.62
CA ALA A 149 12.84 2.59 -10.58
C ALA A 149 12.30 2.80 -12.00
N TYR A 150 11.32 1.99 -12.43
CA TYR A 150 10.63 2.14 -13.70
C TYR A 150 9.93 3.50 -13.81
N SER A 151 9.33 4.00 -12.72
CA SER A 151 8.70 5.34 -12.75
C SER A 151 9.67 6.50 -12.97
N VAL A 152 10.94 6.35 -12.60
CA VAL A 152 11.97 7.39 -12.78
C VAL A 152 12.61 7.30 -14.16
N LEU A 153 12.90 6.07 -14.57
CA LEU A 153 13.88 5.78 -15.61
C LEU A 153 13.26 5.01 -16.78
N GLY A 154 12.17 4.27 -16.55
CA GLY A 154 11.57 3.34 -17.51
C GLY A 154 10.98 4.00 -18.76
N ASN A 155 10.32 5.15 -18.62
CA ASN A 155 9.75 5.85 -19.77
C ASN A 155 10.83 6.39 -20.72
N GLY A 156 11.85 7.07 -20.17
CA GLY A 156 12.99 7.55 -20.97
C GLY A 156 13.79 6.41 -21.59
N LEU A 157 13.83 5.24 -20.94
CA LEU A 157 14.45 4.04 -21.51
C LEU A 157 13.62 3.49 -22.68
N LEU A 158 12.31 3.47 -22.52
CA LEU A 158 11.40 2.96 -23.54
C LEU A 158 11.40 3.84 -24.78
N ASP A 159 11.34 5.17 -24.61
CA ASP A 159 11.42 6.14 -25.70
C ASP A 159 12.77 6.05 -26.43
N SER A 160 13.88 5.99 -25.70
CA SER A 160 15.21 5.83 -26.31
C SER A 160 15.38 4.49 -27.03
N ALA A 161 14.84 3.40 -26.48
CA ALA A 161 14.88 2.09 -27.11
C ALA A 161 14.07 2.02 -28.41
N LEU A 162 12.92 2.71 -28.46
CA LEU A 162 12.10 2.83 -29.67
C LEU A 162 12.73 3.76 -30.72
N ALA A 163 13.45 4.79 -30.30
CA ALA A 163 14.20 5.69 -31.18
C ALA A 163 15.50 5.09 -31.75
N GLY A 164 15.85 3.84 -31.38
CA GLY A 164 17.04 3.13 -31.86
C GLY A 164 18.22 3.06 -30.86
N GLY A 165 18.21 3.87 -29.80
CA GLY A 165 19.19 3.86 -28.70
C GLY A 165 18.96 2.72 -27.69
N PRO A 166 19.50 2.74 -26.45
CA PRO A 166 20.31 3.78 -25.87
C PRO A 166 21.76 3.67 -26.33
N ASP A 167 22.29 4.77 -26.89
CA ASP A 167 23.69 4.86 -27.32
C ASP A 167 24.63 5.25 -26.17
N ALA A 168 24.06 5.66 -25.02
CA ALA A 168 24.79 6.09 -23.83
C ALA A 168 24.04 5.77 -22.52
N LEU A 169 24.78 5.74 -21.41
CA LEU A 169 24.25 5.59 -20.04
C LEU A 169 23.49 6.85 -19.58
N PRO A 170 22.57 6.73 -18.60
CA PRO A 170 21.81 7.87 -18.11
C PRO A 170 22.71 8.84 -17.34
N THR A 171 22.66 10.11 -17.74
CA THR A 171 23.50 11.20 -17.20
C THR A 171 22.92 11.86 -15.95
N GLY A 172 21.71 11.49 -15.54
CA GLY A 172 21.05 12.12 -14.39
C GLY A 172 20.36 13.45 -14.71
N THR A 173 20.20 13.81 -15.99
CA THR A 173 19.63 15.09 -16.44
C THR A 173 18.33 14.90 -17.19
N ALA A 174 17.46 15.90 -17.12
CA ALA A 174 16.26 16.00 -17.97
C ALA A 174 16.62 16.10 -19.46
N ASP A 175 17.75 16.76 -19.81
CA ASP A 175 18.20 16.93 -21.20
C ASP A 175 19.14 15.82 -21.71
N GLY A 176 19.25 14.71 -20.96
CA GLY A 176 20.14 13.62 -21.33
C GLY A 176 19.58 12.74 -22.47
N PRO A 177 20.42 11.93 -23.13
CA PRO A 177 19.97 10.92 -24.11
C PRO A 177 19.01 9.88 -23.49
N TRP A 178 19.00 9.80 -22.16
CA TRP A 178 18.04 9.05 -21.36
C TRP A 178 17.52 9.98 -20.24
N PRO A 179 16.41 10.70 -20.48
CA PRO A 179 15.90 11.72 -19.56
C PRO A 179 15.35 11.08 -18.28
N LEU A 180 15.56 11.78 -17.17
CA LEU A 180 15.24 11.34 -15.80
C LEU A 180 14.31 12.35 -15.14
N THR A 181 13.05 11.97 -14.91
CA THR A 181 12.09 12.86 -14.24
C THR A 181 12.14 12.66 -12.72
N ALA A 182 12.53 13.69 -11.97
CA ALA A 182 12.59 13.62 -10.50
C ALA A 182 11.23 13.83 -9.81
N ALA A 183 10.29 14.51 -10.47
CA ALA A 183 8.99 14.88 -9.91
C ALA A 183 8.15 13.67 -9.43
N PRO A 184 8.04 12.56 -10.17
CA PRO A 184 7.33 11.35 -9.71
C PRO A 184 7.84 10.78 -8.40
N VAL A 185 9.17 10.68 -8.24
CA VAL A 185 9.81 10.09 -7.05
C VAL A 185 9.62 11.00 -5.84
N LEU A 186 9.82 12.31 -6.05
CA LEU A 186 9.63 13.30 -5.00
C LEU A 186 8.18 13.33 -4.52
N ALA A 187 7.22 13.29 -5.45
CA ALA A 187 5.80 13.23 -5.13
C ALA A 187 5.44 11.95 -4.35
N LEU A 188 5.92 10.77 -4.77
CA LEU A 188 5.69 9.51 -4.05
C LEU A 188 6.34 9.50 -2.66
N ALA A 189 7.53 10.09 -2.50
CA ALA A 189 8.20 10.22 -1.21
C ALA A 189 7.45 11.15 -0.26
N LEU A 190 6.98 12.31 -0.74
CA LEU A 190 6.14 13.24 0.02
C LEU A 190 4.77 12.63 0.34
N ALA A 191 4.21 11.83 -0.57
CA ALA A 191 2.95 11.14 -0.39
C ALA A 191 2.98 10.05 0.70
N CYS A 192 4.16 9.72 1.25
CA CYS A 192 4.25 8.93 2.46
C CYS A 192 3.38 9.55 3.56
N ALA A 193 3.57 10.84 3.90
CA ALA A 193 2.82 11.52 4.96
C ALA A 193 1.28 11.38 4.84
N PRO A 194 0.63 11.74 3.71
CA PRO A 194 -0.80 11.55 3.54
C PRO A 194 -1.22 10.07 3.50
N ALA A 195 -0.41 9.15 2.96
CA ALA A 195 -0.70 7.72 3.02
C ALA A 195 -0.80 7.24 4.47
N VAL A 196 0.15 7.65 5.31
CA VAL A 196 0.15 7.20 6.69
C VAL A 196 -1.00 7.85 7.49
N TRP A 197 -1.28 9.14 7.26
CA TRP A 197 -2.42 9.85 7.88
C TRP A 197 -3.78 9.26 7.48
N THR A 198 -4.00 8.97 6.20
CA THR A 198 -5.26 8.39 5.70
C THR A 198 -5.47 6.96 6.21
N ALA A 199 -4.43 6.15 6.34
CA ALA A 199 -4.50 4.84 6.97
C ALA A 199 -4.83 4.94 8.48
N HIS A 200 -4.24 5.90 9.19
CA HIS A 200 -4.59 6.17 10.59
C HIS A 200 -6.05 6.64 10.73
N LEU A 201 -6.53 7.54 9.87
CA LEU A 201 -7.93 7.96 9.84
C LEU A 201 -8.87 6.77 9.56
N PHE A 202 -8.51 5.90 8.63
CA PHE A 202 -9.26 4.68 8.34
C PHE A 202 -9.37 3.81 9.58
N THR A 203 -8.24 3.45 10.20
CA THR A 203 -8.20 2.57 11.40
C THR A 203 -8.93 3.15 12.61
N VAL A 204 -8.81 4.46 12.87
CA VAL A 204 -9.55 5.11 13.97
C VAL A 204 -11.05 5.13 13.69
N ARG A 205 -11.46 5.43 12.46
CA ARG A 205 -12.89 5.49 12.10
C ARG A 205 -13.51 4.10 11.99
N THR A 206 -12.81 3.08 11.52
CA THR A 206 -13.30 1.70 11.56
C THR A 206 -13.51 1.24 13.00
N ARG A 207 -12.57 1.51 13.92
CA ARG A 207 -12.75 1.24 15.36
C ARG A 207 -13.95 1.94 15.99
N ARG A 208 -14.18 3.22 15.66
CA ARG A 208 -15.37 3.93 16.13
C ARG A 208 -16.68 3.36 15.55
N ARG A 209 -16.65 2.89 14.30
CA ARG A 209 -17.81 2.27 13.65
C ARG A 209 -18.07 0.85 14.14
N LEU A 210 -17.03 0.11 14.52
CA LEU A 210 -17.14 -1.20 15.17
C LEU A 210 -18.06 -1.06 16.41
N GLY A 211 -17.70 -0.24 17.40
CA GLY A 211 -18.50 -0.10 18.64
C GLY A 211 -19.87 0.59 18.49
N ALA A 212 -20.23 1.09 17.30
CA ALA A 212 -21.53 1.72 17.05
C ALA A 212 -22.48 0.85 16.21
N SER A 213 -21.97 -0.22 15.57
CA SER A 213 -22.75 -1.05 14.64
C SER A 213 -23.36 -2.24 15.38
N ARG A 214 -24.62 -2.57 15.07
CA ARG A 214 -25.36 -3.68 15.70
C ARG A 214 -25.35 -4.96 14.85
N GLY A 215 -24.45 -5.06 13.87
CA GLY A 215 -24.37 -6.19 12.95
C GLY A 215 -23.18 -6.09 11.97
N LEU A 216 -22.77 -7.23 11.42
CA LEU A 216 -21.66 -7.35 10.47
C LEU A 216 -21.98 -6.69 9.11
N GLU A 217 -23.23 -6.79 8.66
CA GLU A 217 -23.68 -6.16 7.40
C GLU A 217 -23.70 -4.63 7.51
N ASP A 218 -24.24 -4.09 8.60
CA ASP A 218 -24.23 -2.65 8.90
C ASP A 218 -22.81 -2.10 8.99
N PHE A 219 -21.90 -2.87 9.61
CA PHE A 219 -20.49 -2.53 9.67
C PHE A 219 -19.86 -2.50 8.27
N ALA A 220 -20.06 -3.54 7.45
CA ALA A 220 -19.54 -3.60 6.09
C ALA A 220 -20.06 -2.46 5.21
N ALA A 221 -21.35 -2.13 5.34
CA ALA A 221 -21.99 -1.01 4.64
C ALA A 221 -21.40 0.35 5.05
N ALA A 222 -21.06 0.54 6.34
CA ALA A 222 -20.45 1.77 6.84
C ALA A 222 -18.95 1.90 6.49
N VAL A 223 -18.21 0.79 6.40
CA VAL A 223 -16.76 0.80 6.15
C VAL A 223 -16.43 0.96 4.66
N ARG A 224 -17.27 0.46 3.75
CA ARG A 224 -17.03 0.59 2.30
C ARG A 224 -16.89 2.05 1.81
N PRO A 225 -17.81 2.99 2.13
CA PRO A 225 -17.65 4.40 1.74
C PRO A 225 -16.48 5.06 2.46
N LEU A 226 -16.15 4.61 3.68
CA LEU A 226 -15.00 5.12 4.42
C LEU A 226 -13.69 4.75 3.72
N LEU A 227 -13.54 3.49 3.28
CA LEU A 227 -12.37 3.02 2.53
C LEU A 227 -12.20 3.80 1.21
N LEU A 228 -13.29 3.97 0.47
CA LEU A 228 -13.27 4.73 -0.79
C LEU A 228 -12.96 6.21 -0.53
N GLY A 229 -13.51 6.81 0.52
CA GLY A 229 -13.25 8.19 0.90
C GLY A 229 -11.80 8.45 1.32
N THR A 230 -11.20 7.57 2.13
CA THR A 230 -9.77 7.72 2.51
C THR A 230 -8.83 7.47 1.33
N PHE A 231 -9.18 6.53 0.45
CA PHE A 231 -8.44 6.29 -0.79
C PHE A 231 -8.51 7.49 -1.74
N ALA A 232 -9.70 8.06 -1.96
CA ALA A 232 -9.88 9.26 -2.77
C ALA A 232 -9.14 10.47 -2.18
N LEU A 233 -9.15 10.62 -0.85
CA LEU A 233 -8.38 11.66 -0.15
C LEU A 233 -6.87 11.50 -0.35
N PHE A 234 -6.36 10.26 -0.31
CA PHE A 234 -4.96 9.98 -0.62
C PHE A 234 -4.61 10.35 -2.07
N LEU A 235 -5.46 9.99 -3.04
CA LEU A 235 -5.23 10.32 -4.43
C LEU A 235 -5.29 11.82 -4.71
N GLY A 236 -6.22 12.54 -4.10
CA GLY A 236 -6.28 14.00 -4.20
C GLY A 236 -5.02 14.67 -3.65
N ALA A 237 -4.52 14.19 -2.50
CA ALA A 237 -3.26 14.68 -1.93
C ALA A 237 -2.04 14.35 -2.81
N LEU A 238 -1.96 13.12 -3.35
CA LEU A 238 -0.89 12.71 -4.26
C LEU A 238 -0.91 13.51 -5.57
N ALA A 239 -2.10 13.75 -6.15
CA ALA A 239 -2.26 14.57 -7.35
C ALA A 239 -1.76 16.00 -7.09
N GLY A 240 -2.18 16.63 -5.98
CA GLY A 240 -1.75 17.97 -5.61
C GLY A 240 -0.23 18.08 -5.39
N LEU A 241 0.35 17.10 -4.68
CA LEU A 241 1.80 17.02 -4.48
C LEU A 241 2.55 16.85 -5.80
N LEU A 242 2.06 15.98 -6.68
CA LEU A 242 2.68 15.77 -7.99
C LEU A 242 2.61 17.03 -8.85
N THR A 243 1.46 17.71 -8.91
CA THR A 243 1.33 18.97 -9.67
C THR A 243 2.27 20.04 -9.14
N LEU A 244 2.45 20.11 -7.81
CA LEU A 244 3.38 21.04 -7.19
C LEU A 244 4.84 20.69 -7.51
N CYS A 245 5.23 19.41 -7.38
CA CYS A 245 6.58 18.96 -7.70
C CYS A 245 6.90 19.16 -9.17
N ALA A 246 5.98 18.82 -10.07
CA ALA A 246 6.10 19.03 -11.51
C ALA A 246 6.30 20.51 -11.84
N ALA A 247 5.50 21.41 -11.26
CA ALA A 247 5.63 22.85 -11.45
C ALA A 247 6.94 23.43 -10.87
N LEU A 248 7.40 22.93 -9.73
CA LEU A 248 8.66 23.39 -9.10
C LEU A 248 9.91 22.92 -9.85
N LEU A 249 9.84 21.76 -10.51
CA LEU A 249 10.94 21.16 -11.25
C LEU A 249 10.90 21.47 -12.76
N ASP A 250 9.84 22.14 -13.23
CA ASP A 250 9.56 22.40 -14.65
C ASP A 250 9.51 21.10 -15.49
N GLU A 251 8.88 20.06 -14.93
CA GLU A 251 8.79 18.71 -15.51
C GLU A 251 7.32 18.35 -15.85
N PRO A 252 7.07 17.47 -16.83
CA PRO A 252 5.72 17.05 -17.16
C PRO A 252 5.09 16.25 -16.00
N ALA A 253 3.86 16.64 -15.62
CA ALA A 253 3.09 15.92 -14.61
C ALA A 253 2.57 14.59 -15.19
N ALA A 254 3.31 13.50 -14.96
CA ALA A 254 2.93 12.12 -15.33
C ALA A 254 1.77 11.58 -14.45
N LEU A 255 0.64 12.28 -14.45
CA LEU A 255 -0.44 12.15 -13.46
C LEU A 255 -1.04 10.74 -13.46
N ALA A 256 -1.36 10.20 -14.64
CA ALA A 256 -1.95 8.87 -14.78
C ALA A 256 -1.04 7.78 -14.18
N GLN A 257 0.25 7.80 -14.51
CA GLN A 257 1.22 6.82 -14.05
C GLN A 257 1.47 6.90 -12.54
N VAL A 258 1.71 8.10 -12.02
CA VAL A 258 2.03 8.29 -10.60
C VAL A 258 0.83 7.98 -9.72
N LEU A 259 -0.39 8.36 -10.14
CA LEU A 259 -1.60 7.99 -9.41
C LEU A 259 -1.84 6.48 -9.45
N ALA A 260 -1.61 5.81 -10.58
CA ALA A 260 -1.74 4.36 -10.69
C ALA A 260 -0.74 3.63 -9.77
N LEU A 261 0.54 4.01 -9.81
CA LEU A 261 1.58 3.43 -8.97
C LEU A 261 1.34 3.73 -7.48
N GLY A 262 1.02 4.99 -7.14
CA GLY A 262 0.68 5.39 -5.78
C GLY A 262 -0.53 4.62 -5.22
N SER A 263 -1.57 4.43 -6.04
CA SER A 263 -2.73 3.60 -5.70
C SER A 263 -2.33 2.17 -5.37
N LEU A 264 -1.53 1.55 -6.24
CA LEU A 264 -1.07 0.18 -6.11
C LEU A 264 -0.25 -0.01 -4.82
N LEU A 265 0.71 0.87 -4.56
CA LEU A 265 1.58 0.82 -3.37
C LEU A 265 0.78 1.04 -2.09
N PHE A 266 -0.14 2.02 -2.07
CA PHE A 266 -0.99 2.29 -0.91
C PHE A 266 -1.89 1.10 -0.57
N LEU A 267 -2.59 0.54 -1.57
CA LEU A 267 -3.49 -0.61 -1.38
C LEU A 267 -2.72 -1.87 -0.98
N ALA A 268 -1.58 -2.13 -1.63
CA ALA A 268 -0.70 -3.23 -1.26
C ALA A 268 -0.27 -3.09 0.21
N ARG A 269 0.13 -1.89 0.64
CA ARG A 269 0.54 -1.67 2.02
C ARG A 269 -0.61 -1.84 2.99
N LEU A 270 -1.78 -1.25 2.71
CA LEU A 270 -2.96 -1.37 3.55
C LEU A 270 -3.39 -2.84 3.75
N LEU A 271 -3.37 -3.64 2.69
CA LEU A 271 -3.66 -5.07 2.78
C LEU A 271 -2.62 -5.81 3.63
N THR A 272 -1.33 -5.49 3.46
CA THR A 272 -0.26 -6.13 4.26
C THR A 272 -0.34 -5.79 5.74
N THR A 273 -0.80 -4.58 6.10
CA THR A 273 -0.97 -4.17 7.50
C THR A 273 -2.14 -4.87 8.17
N HIS A 274 -3.18 -5.22 7.39
CA HIS A 274 -4.30 -6.05 7.82
C HIS A 274 -4.04 -7.56 7.67
N GLY A 275 -2.79 -7.98 7.45
CA GLY A 275 -2.39 -9.40 7.42
C GLY A 275 -2.54 -10.12 6.08
N PHE A 276 -3.15 -9.50 5.06
CA PHE A 276 -3.31 -10.07 3.72
C PHE A 276 -2.07 -9.82 2.87
N THR A 277 -1.05 -10.68 2.98
CA THR A 277 0.25 -10.48 2.31
C THR A 277 0.37 -11.16 0.95
N TYR A 278 -0.41 -12.23 0.69
CA TYR A 278 -0.29 -13.01 -0.54
C TYR A 278 -0.77 -12.25 -1.78
N ALA A 279 -1.99 -11.70 -1.74
CA ALA A 279 -2.55 -10.98 -2.88
C ALA A 279 -1.70 -9.77 -3.32
N PRO A 280 -1.26 -8.87 -2.40
CA PRO A 280 -0.32 -7.80 -2.76
C PRO A 280 0.97 -8.31 -3.38
N ALA A 281 1.53 -9.42 -2.89
CA ALA A 281 2.77 -9.96 -3.43
C ALA A 281 2.62 -10.45 -4.86
N VAL A 282 1.54 -11.19 -5.15
CA VAL A 282 1.26 -11.68 -6.51
C VAL A 282 1.01 -10.50 -7.46
N VAL A 283 0.18 -9.53 -7.07
CA VAL A 283 -0.18 -8.41 -7.94
C VAL A 283 1.01 -7.49 -8.22
N LEU A 284 1.85 -7.19 -7.22
CA LEU A 284 3.08 -6.40 -7.42
C LEU A 284 4.07 -7.14 -8.32
N THR A 285 4.22 -8.46 -8.13
CA THR A 285 5.07 -9.30 -9.00
C THR A 285 4.56 -9.27 -10.43
N ALA A 286 3.26 -9.47 -10.63
CA ALA A 286 2.64 -9.47 -11.96
C ALA A 286 2.84 -8.13 -12.67
N ALA A 287 2.54 -7.00 -12.00
CA ALA A 287 2.73 -5.67 -12.57
C ALA A 287 4.20 -5.43 -12.99
N ALA A 288 5.14 -5.75 -12.10
CA ALA A 288 6.57 -5.59 -12.39
C ALA A 288 7.03 -6.49 -13.54
N THR A 289 6.54 -7.73 -13.62
CA THR A 289 6.87 -8.64 -14.73
C THR A 289 6.32 -8.15 -16.07
N VAL A 290 5.14 -7.52 -16.09
CA VAL A 290 4.58 -6.96 -17.33
C VAL A 290 5.40 -5.76 -17.81
N GLU A 291 5.79 -4.86 -16.89
CA GLU A 291 6.66 -3.72 -17.24
C GLU A 291 8.04 -4.19 -17.73
N ALA A 292 8.62 -5.21 -17.08
CA ALA A 292 9.88 -5.81 -17.53
C ALA A 292 9.75 -6.51 -18.88
N ALA A 293 8.65 -7.22 -19.11
CA ALA A 293 8.36 -7.88 -20.38
C ALA A 293 8.19 -6.86 -21.51
N ALA A 294 7.52 -5.73 -21.27
CA ALA A 294 7.39 -4.66 -22.26
C ALA A 294 8.77 -4.16 -22.73
N LEU A 295 9.68 -3.86 -21.80
CA LEU A 295 11.06 -3.49 -22.15
C LEU A 295 11.77 -4.62 -22.90
N ALA A 296 11.68 -5.85 -22.40
CA ALA A 296 12.33 -7.01 -23.01
C ALA A 296 11.86 -7.26 -24.45
N THR A 297 10.57 -7.08 -24.74
CA THR A 297 10.03 -7.25 -26.10
C THR A 297 10.56 -6.22 -27.09
N VAL A 298 10.75 -4.96 -26.66
CA VAL A 298 11.36 -3.91 -27.50
C VAL A 298 12.81 -4.23 -27.82
N PHE A 299 13.59 -4.70 -26.83
CA PHE A 299 14.97 -5.11 -27.08
C PHE A 299 15.06 -6.40 -27.91
N ALA A 300 14.18 -7.37 -27.68
CA ALA A 300 14.16 -8.62 -28.43
C ALA A 300 13.80 -8.41 -29.92
N ALA A 301 13.01 -7.39 -30.23
CA ALA A 301 12.65 -7.03 -31.60
C ALA A 301 13.84 -6.58 -32.47
N ARG A 302 15.00 -6.29 -31.86
CA ARG A 302 16.25 -6.00 -32.59
C ARG A 302 16.90 -7.24 -33.21
N LEU A 303 16.50 -8.43 -32.79
CA LEU A 303 16.97 -9.67 -33.38
C LEU A 303 16.28 -9.93 -34.72
N PRO A 304 17.01 -10.48 -35.72
CA PRO A 304 16.45 -10.73 -37.04
C PRO A 304 15.23 -11.67 -36.94
N GLY A 305 14.10 -11.24 -37.51
CA GLY A 305 12.85 -12.01 -37.54
C GLY A 305 11.91 -11.85 -36.32
N LEU A 306 12.31 -11.09 -35.30
CA LEU A 306 11.50 -10.88 -34.08
C LEU A 306 10.85 -9.49 -33.95
N GLY A 307 10.86 -8.69 -35.02
CA GLY A 307 10.29 -7.34 -35.03
C GLY A 307 8.83 -7.25 -34.60
N PHE A 308 8.05 -8.33 -34.82
CA PHE A 308 6.64 -8.38 -34.42
C PHE A 308 6.43 -8.28 -32.90
N LEU A 309 7.42 -8.62 -32.06
CA LEU A 309 7.32 -8.60 -30.60
C LEU A 309 7.17 -7.17 -30.03
N ALA A 310 7.74 -6.16 -30.69
CA ALA A 310 7.65 -4.77 -30.23
C ALA A 310 6.34 -4.09 -30.64
N THR A 311 5.63 -4.60 -31.66
CA THR A 311 4.43 -3.95 -32.20
C THR A 311 3.35 -3.58 -31.17
N PRO A 312 3.00 -4.40 -30.15
CA PRO A 312 1.99 -3.98 -29.16
C PRO A 312 2.48 -2.84 -28.27
N VAL A 313 3.77 -2.82 -27.93
CA VAL A 313 4.36 -1.76 -27.10
C VAL A 313 4.52 -0.49 -27.92
N GLU A 314 5.02 -0.60 -29.15
CA GLU A 314 5.20 0.53 -30.07
C GLU A 314 3.87 1.19 -30.43
N THR A 315 2.84 0.41 -30.77
CA THR A 315 1.50 0.95 -31.04
C THR A 315 0.92 1.68 -29.83
N LEU A 316 1.09 1.14 -28.62
CA LEU A 316 0.62 1.77 -27.39
C LEU A 316 1.36 3.09 -27.09
N VAL A 317 2.69 3.08 -27.19
CA VAL A 317 3.55 4.24 -26.92
C VAL A 317 3.34 5.35 -27.95
N THR A 318 3.21 5.00 -29.23
CA THR A 318 2.95 5.99 -30.29
C THR A 318 1.57 6.65 -30.16
N THR A 319 0.58 5.96 -29.59
CA THR A 319 -0.78 6.49 -29.46
C THR A 319 -1.05 7.20 -28.13
N TRP A 320 -0.45 6.77 -27.02
CA TRP A 320 -0.73 7.29 -25.66
C TRP A 320 0.52 7.73 -24.89
N GLY A 321 1.71 7.67 -25.50
CA GLY A 321 3.00 7.99 -24.90
C GLY A 321 3.59 6.86 -24.03
N ALA A 322 4.87 6.95 -23.68
CA ALA A 322 5.59 5.92 -22.90
C ALA A 322 4.97 5.63 -21.53
N GLY A 323 4.43 6.67 -20.88
CA GLY A 323 3.77 6.54 -19.57
C GLY A 323 2.48 5.71 -19.56
N SER A 324 1.95 5.33 -20.73
CA SER A 324 0.74 4.50 -20.84
C SER A 324 0.96 3.07 -20.37
N VAL A 325 2.13 2.47 -20.62
CA VAL A 325 2.49 1.12 -20.15
C VAL A 325 2.33 1.02 -18.63
N PRO A 326 3.08 1.80 -17.82
CA PRO A 326 2.98 1.71 -16.36
C PRO A 326 1.63 2.21 -15.83
N ALA A 327 0.98 3.17 -16.48
CA ALA A 327 -0.35 3.64 -16.06
C ALA A 327 -1.41 2.54 -16.17
N LEU A 328 -1.40 1.77 -17.26
CA LEU A 328 -2.33 0.66 -17.47
C LEU A 328 -2.01 -0.53 -16.57
N THR A 329 -0.75 -0.95 -16.49
CA THR A 329 -0.33 -2.09 -15.67
C THR A 329 -0.60 -1.82 -14.19
N CYS A 330 -0.12 -0.70 -13.67
CA CYS A 330 -0.34 -0.32 -12.28
C CYS A 330 -1.82 0.02 -12.01
N GLY A 331 -2.54 0.58 -12.98
CA GLY A 331 -3.96 0.93 -12.84
C GLY A 331 -4.84 -0.31 -12.71
N VAL A 332 -4.66 -1.31 -13.58
CA VAL A 332 -5.36 -2.60 -13.49
C VAL A 332 -4.98 -3.31 -12.19
N ALA A 333 -3.70 -3.35 -11.84
CA ALA A 333 -3.23 -3.92 -10.60
C ALA A 333 -3.85 -3.24 -9.37
N ALA A 334 -3.92 -1.91 -9.34
CA ALA A 334 -4.55 -1.15 -8.28
C ALA A 334 -6.06 -1.44 -8.19
N LEU A 335 -6.77 -1.50 -9.32
CA LEU A 335 -8.19 -1.82 -9.36
C LEU A 335 -8.47 -3.22 -8.80
N THR A 336 -7.66 -4.22 -9.16
CA THR A 336 -7.79 -5.57 -8.61
C THR A 336 -7.58 -5.60 -7.09
N LEU A 337 -6.58 -4.89 -6.56
CA LEU A 337 -6.38 -4.77 -5.11
C LEU A 337 -7.48 -3.96 -4.42
N LEU A 338 -8.06 -2.95 -5.08
CA LEU A 338 -9.17 -2.17 -4.52
C LEU A 338 -10.43 -3.03 -4.39
N ILE A 339 -10.76 -3.82 -5.41
CA ILE A 339 -11.85 -4.81 -5.36
C ILE A 339 -11.58 -5.85 -4.27
N HIS A 340 -10.33 -6.31 -4.13
CA HIS A 340 -9.97 -7.24 -3.07
C HIS A 340 -10.09 -6.60 -1.67
N ALA A 341 -9.60 -5.37 -1.50
CA ALA A 341 -9.64 -4.63 -0.25
C ALA A 341 -11.08 -4.33 0.20
N THR A 342 -11.94 -3.90 -0.72
CA THR A 342 -13.36 -3.66 -0.42
C THR A 342 -14.12 -4.92 -0.02
N ARG A 343 -13.65 -6.11 -0.38
CA ARG A 343 -14.25 -7.40 0.01
C ARG A 343 -13.66 -7.98 1.31
N LYS A 344 -12.39 -7.72 1.59
CA LYS A 344 -11.67 -8.30 2.74
C LYS A 344 -11.64 -7.39 3.95
N LEU A 345 -11.40 -6.09 3.77
CA LEU A 345 -11.31 -5.12 4.87
C LEU A 345 -12.67 -4.69 5.42
N THR A 346 -13.76 -5.02 4.72
CA THR A 346 -15.13 -4.81 5.18
C THR A 346 -15.61 -5.90 6.13
N ARG A 347 -14.90 -7.03 6.22
CA ARG A 347 -15.20 -8.09 7.20
C ARG A 347 -14.70 -7.65 8.58
N ALA A 348 -15.50 -7.88 9.62
CA ALA A 348 -15.10 -7.56 10.98
C ALA A 348 -13.90 -8.42 11.42
N SER A 349 -13.81 -9.64 10.91
CA SER A 349 -12.67 -10.54 11.14
C SER A 349 -11.31 -9.96 10.73
N ALA A 350 -11.27 -8.99 9.80
CA ALA A 350 -10.03 -8.33 9.37
C ALA A 350 -9.48 -7.32 10.40
N HIS A 351 -10.27 -6.99 11.41
CA HIS A 351 -9.92 -6.04 12.48
C HIS A 351 -9.89 -6.69 13.87
N ALA A 352 -10.18 -7.99 13.96
CA ALA A 352 -10.08 -8.73 15.22
C ALA A 352 -8.60 -8.88 15.61
N PRO A 353 -8.25 -8.78 16.91
CA PRO A 353 -6.92 -9.10 17.39
C PRO A 353 -6.53 -10.54 16.99
N PRO A 354 -5.27 -10.79 16.58
CA PRO A 354 -4.84 -12.15 16.31
C PRO A 354 -4.90 -12.98 17.59
N GLU A 355 -5.58 -14.11 17.54
CA GLU A 355 -5.63 -15.08 18.63
C GLU A 355 -4.21 -15.65 18.84
N PRO A 356 -3.68 -15.70 20.07
CA PRO A 356 -2.42 -16.39 20.34
C PRO A 356 -2.61 -17.87 20.01
N ALA A 357 -1.69 -18.43 19.22
CA ALA A 357 -1.70 -19.84 18.89
C ALA A 357 -1.53 -20.66 20.18
N GLN A 358 -2.49 -21.57 20.43
CA GLN A 358 -2.37 -22.65 21.40
C GLN A 358 -1.30 -23.65 20.97
#